data_AF-A0A4S8MC26-F1
#
_entry.id   AF-A0A4S8MC26-F1
#
_cell.length_a   1.000
_cell.length_b   1.000
_cell.length_c   1.000
_cell.angle_alpha   90.00
_cell.angle_beta   90.00
_cell.angle_gamma   90.00
#
_symmetry.space_group_name_H-M   'P 1'
#
loop_
_entity.id
_entity.type
_entity.pdbx_description
1 polymer ?
#
loop_
_entity_poly.entity_id
_entity_poly.type
_entity_poly.pdbx_seq_one_letter_code
_entity_poly.pdbx_strand_id
1 'polypeptide(L)'
;AQKHNHKQTCLKKTSRKIERLSPDDQDKLCRFLYPQPVVESTTIDEDGKIELKRTNPFMVPYVPAITGRFGCNTDGKFIGSGAFGMALSIYVASYTAKNSLDSAIMTSALLASLKSIGDPRLVDEGKCRLFMNKTLNNASARRELSAQQVAASLLGKPSHYTDAKFIHCYW
;
A
#
# COMPACT_ATOMS: atom_id res chain seq x y z
N ALA A 1 25.76 -6.12 -6.36
CA ALA A 1 24.85 -5.02 -6.70
C ALA A 1 24.51 -5.08 -8.19
N GLN A 2 23.25 -4.87 -8.55
CA GLN A 2 22.83 -4.90 -9.96
C GLN A 2 22.99 -3.51 -10.59
N LYS A 3 23.63 -3.47 -11.77
CA LYS A 3 23.64 -2.28 -12.63
C LYS A 3 22.38 -2.27 -13.47
N HIS A 4 21.67 -1.14 -13.45
CA HIS A 4 20.52 -0.88 -14.30
C HIS A 4 20.99 -0.75 -15.75
N ASN A 5 20.35 -1.52 -16.63
CA ASN A 5 20.50 -1.40 -18.07
C ASN A 5 19.10 -1.16 -18.62
N HIS A 6 18.95 -0.16 -19.48
CA HIS A 6 17.64 0.14 -20.06
C HIS A 6 17.14 -1.05 -20.87
N LYS A 7 15.89 -1.41 -20.60
CA LYS A 7 15.13 -2.43 -21.31
C LYS A 7 13.80 -1.84 -21.72
N GLN A 8 13.05 -2.55 -22.55
CA GLN A 8 11.72 -2.12 -22.97
C GLN A 8 10.76 -1.85 -21.79
N THR A 9 10.98 -2.49 -20.63
CA THR A 9 10.24 -2.23 -19.39
C THR A 9 10.45 -0.81 -18.81
N CYS A 10 11.61 -0.20 -19.04
CA CYS A 10 11.93 1.17 -18.63
C CYS A 10 11.06 2.18 -19.36
N LEU A 11 10.69 1.85 -20.60
CA LEU A 11 9.97 2.71 -21.52
C LEU A 11 8.51 2.29 -21.69
N LYS A 12 7.99 1.43 -20.81
CA LYS A 12 6.63 0.90 -20.85
C LYS A 12 5.54 1.98 -20.92
N LYS A 13 5.81 3.16 -20.35
CA LYS A 13 4.89 4.31 -20.35
C LYS A 13 5.04 5.22 -21.57
N THR A 14 5.97 4.91 -22.47
CA THR A 14 6.21 5.67 -23.69
C THR A 14 5.64 4.92 -24.89
N SER A 15 5.14 5.65 -25.87
CA SER A 15 4.66 5.09 -27.14
C SER A 15 5.80 4.73 -28.10
N ARG A 16 7.04 5.11 -27.78
CA ARG A 16 8.22 4.93 -28.63
C ARG A 16 8.95 3.63 -28.27
N LYS A 17 9.46 2.93 -29.27
CA LYS A 17 10.31 1.75 -29.05
C LYS A 17 11.73 2.19 -28.69
N ILE A 18 12.42 1.39 -27.87
CA ILE A 18 13.76 1.71 -27.34
C ILE A 18 14.79 1.91 -28.46
N GLU A 19 14.68 1.16 -29.55
CA GLU A 19 15.61 1.21 -30.69
C GLU A 19 15.52 2.53 -31.47
N ARG A 20 14.44 3.30 -31.27
CA ARG A 20 14.21 4.59 -31.92
C ARG A 20 14.58 5.78 -31.02
N LEU A 21 15.06 5.53 -29.81
CA LEU A 21 15.41 6.56 -28.84
C LEU A 21 16.93 6.69 -28.76
N SER A 22 17.40 7.94 -28.76
CA SER A 22 18.80 8.23 -28.42
C SER A 22 19.08 7.78 -26.97
N PRO A 23 20.35 7.51 -26.60
CA PRO A 23 20.70 7.19 -25.22
C PRO A 23 20.17 8.23 -24.21
N ASP A 24 20.27 9.51 -24.53
CA ASP A 24 19.77 10.62 -23.70
C ASP A 24 18.24 10.57 -23.54
N ASP A 25 17.51 10.20 -24.59
CA ASP A 25 16.06 10.04 -24.51
C ASP A 25 15.69 8.82 -23.66
N GLN A 26 16.46 7.73 -23.73
CA GLN A 26 16.22 6.55 -22.91
C GLN A 26 16.39 6.85 -21.42
N ASP A 27 17.40 7.66 -21.08
CA ASP A 27 17.64 8.17 -19.73
C ASP A 27 16.48 9.05 -19.25
N LYS A 28 16.12 10.08 -20.02
CA LYS A 28 15.01 11.01 -19.68
C LYS A 28 13.66 10.31 -19.54
N LEU A 29 13.42 9.28 -20.35
CA LEU A 29 12.16 8.55 -20.39
C LEU A 29 12.15 7.31 -19.49
N CYS A 30 13.23 7.07 -18.75
CA CYS A 30 13.31 5.93 -17.85
C CYS A 30 12.26 6.04 -16.75
N ARG A 31 11.28 5.13 -16.75
CA ARG A 31 10.27 5.04 -15.68
C ARG A 31 10.88 4.89 -14.28
N PHE A 32 12.07 4.29 -14.19
CA PHE A 32 12.78 4.08 -12.93
C PHE A 32 13.69 5.25 -12.54
N LEU A 33 13.69 6.33 -13.33
CA LEU A 33 14.44 7.57 -13.06
C LEU A 33 15.95 7.36 -12.99
N TYR A 34 16.49 6.56 -13.91
CA TYR A 34 17.93 6.42 -14.11
C TYR A 34 18.39 7.25 -15.32
N PRO A 35 19.57 7.90 -15.26
CA PRO A 35 20.55 7.88 -14.18
C PRO A 35 20.10 8.67 -12.94
N GLN A 36 20.45 8.18 -11.75
CA GLN A 36 20.26 8.93 -10.51
C GLN A 36 21.47 9.80 -10.19
N PRO A 37 21.31 10.91 -9.45
CA PRO A 37 22.43 11.74 -9.01
C PRO A 37 23.49 10.94 -8.27
N VAL A 38 24.76 11.18 -8.59
CA VAL A 38 25.91 10.65 -7.84
C VAL A 38 26.02 11.43 -6.53
N VAL A 39 26.24 10.71 -5.44
CA VAL A 39 26.38 11.29 -4.10
C VAL A 39 27.66 10.72 -3.50
N GLU A 40 28.65 11.56 -3.21
CA GLU A 40 29.99 11.11 -2.81
C GLU A 40 30.04 10.49 -1.41
N SER A 41 29.22 11.00 -0.50
CA SER A 41 29.12 10.56 0.89
C SER A 41 27.67 10.61 1.36
N THR A 42 27.32 9.79 2.36
CA THR A 42 25.96 9.81 2.91
C THR A 42 25.80 11.04 3.78
N THR A 43 24.84 11.91 3.45
CA THR A 43 24.58 13.17 4.15
C THR A 43 23.10 13.32 4.47
N ILE A 44 22.79 14.28 5.33
CA ILE A 44 21.43 14.72 5.62
C ILE A 44 21.36 16.19 5.22
N ASP A 45 20.37 16.56 4.40
CA ASP A 45 20.15 17.96 4.03
C ASP A 45 19.43 18.74 5.13
N GLU A 46 19.27 20.05 4.91
CA GLU A 46 18.62 20.96 5.86
C GLU A 46 17.15 20.60 6.14
N ASP A 47 16.49 19.93 5.19
CA ASP A 47 15.11 19.45 5.29
C ASP A 47 15.01 18.05 5.96
N GLY A 48 16.13 17.50 6.44
CA GLY A 48 16.19 16.18 7.08
C GLY A 48 16.13 15.01 6.10
N LYS A 49 16.26 15.24 4.79
CA LYS A 49 16.34 14.20 3.77
C LYS A 49 17.71 13.54 3.84
N ILE A 50 17.71 12.20 3.95
CA ILE A 50 18.95 11.44 3.91
C ILE A 50 19.29 11.11 2.47
N GLU A 51 20.45 11.56 2.01
CA GLU A 51 21.03 11.20 0.73
C GLU A 51 22.11 10.15 0.93
N LEU A 52 21.87 8.93 0.44
CA LEU A 52 22.83 7.85 0.56
C LEU A 52 23.93 7.98 -0.48
N LYS A 53 25.18 7.70 -0.07
CA LYS A 53 26.33 7.59 -0.96
C LYS A 53 25.99 6.70 -2.18
N ARG A 54 26.17 7.25 -3.37
CA ARG A 54 25.96 6.58 -4.66
C ARG A 54 27.13 6.92 -5.57
N THR A 55 28.04 5.96 -5.76
CA THR A 55 29.21 6.12 -6.64
C THR A 55 28.93 5.80 -8.10
N ASN A 56 27.81 5.13 -8.40
CA ASN A 56 27.40 4.79 -9.76
C ASN A 56 25.94 5.19 -10.00
N PRO A 57 25.66 6.07 -10.97
CA PRO A 57 24.32 6.60 -11.18
C PRO A 57 23.31 5.56 -11.67
N PHE A 58 23.78 4.42 -12.20
CA PHE A 58 22.95 3.31 -12.67
C PHE A 58 22.87 2.14 -11.67
N MET A 59 23.48 2.28 -10.49
CA MET A 59 23.46 1.19 -9.51
C MET A 59 22.28 1.34 -8.56
N VAL A 60 21.57 0.22 -8.39
CA VAL A 60 20.49 0.12 -7.40
C VAL A 60 21.12 0.17 -6.00
N PRO A 61 20.60 0.98 -5.07
CA PRO A 61 21.08 0.97 -3.69
C PRO A 61 20.76 -0.39 -3.05
N TYR A 62 21.68 -0.91 -2.25
CA TYR A 62 21.54 -2.21 -1.60
C TYR A 62 21.87 -2.09 -0.11
N VAL A 63 21.31 -2.98 0.69
CA VAL A 63 21.59 -3.05 2.12
C VAL A 63 22.50 -4.25 2.35
N PRO A 64 23.80 -4.06 2.64
CA PRO A 64 24.77 -5.15 2.70
C PRO A 64 24.35 -6.30 3.61
N ALA A 65 23.75 -5.99 4.77
CA ALA A 65 23.26 -7.00 5.71
C ALA A 65 22.14 -7.88 5.12
N ILE A 66 21.21 -7.28 4.37
CA ILE A 66 20.10 -8.02 3.73
C ILE A 66 20.64 -8.79 2.52
N THR A 67 21.39 -8.13 1.64
CA THR A 67 21.98 -8.78 0.46
C THR A 67 22.85 -9.97 0.85
N GLY A 68 23.71 -9.81 1.88
CA GLY A 68 24.59 -10.86 2.36
C GLY A 68 23.85 -12.03 3.00
N ARG A 69 22.73 -11.77 3.69
CA ARG A 69 21.97 -12.83 4.37
C ARG A 69 21.05 -13.60 3.44
N PHE A 70 20.37 -12.90 2.53
CA PHE A 70 19.39 -13.50 1.63
C PHE A 70 20.01 -14.00 0.32
N GLY A 71 21.24 -13.60 0.01
CA GLY A 71 21.95 -14.02 -1.20
C GLY A 71 21.27 -13.58 -2.50
N CYS A 72 20.39 -12.58 -2.43
CA CYS A 72 19.59 -12.10 -3.56
C CYS A 72 19.73 -10.59 -3.75
N ASN A 73 19.33 -10.10 -4.93
CA ASN A 73 19.36 -8.67 -5.21
C ASN A 73 18.29 -7.96 -4.38
N THR A 74 18.70 -6.96 -3.61
CA THR A 74 17.82 -6.14 -2.79
C THR A 74 17.85 -4.71 -3.31
N ASP A 75 16.69 -4.18 -3.69
CA ASP A 75 16.52 -2.73 -3.97
C ASP A 75 16.11 -2.03 -2.67
N GLY A 76 17.12 -1.60 -1.92
CA GLY A 76 16.93 -0.95 -0.63
C GLY A 76 16.84 0.55 -0.78
N LYS A 77 15.65 1.12 -0.64
CA LYS A 77 15.47 2.57 -0.62
C LYS A 77 15.21 3.07 0.79
N PHE A 78 15.98 4.06 1.24
CA PHE A 78 15.68 4.74 2.49
C PHE A 78 14.42 5.60 2.31
N ILE A 79 13.44 5.40 3.20
CA ILE A 79 12.18 6.15 3.21
C ILE A 79 11.94 6.64 4.63
N GLY A 80 12.66 7.67 5.06
CA GLY A 80 12.52 8.25 6.40
C GLY A 80 12.12 9.72 6.41
N SER A 81 12.16 10.41 5.26
CA SER A 81 12.01 11.87 5.22
C SER A 81 11.64 12.40 3.83
N GLY A 82 11.26 13.68 3.77
CA GLY A 82 10.86 14.39 2.56
C GLY A 82 9.64 13.78 1.83
N ALA A 83 9.58 14.02 0.52
CA ALA A 83 8.47 13.58 -0.33
C ALA A 83 8.29 12.05 -0.34
N PHE A 84 9.36 11.27 -0.19
CA PHE A 84 9.26 9.80 -0.13
C PHE A 84 8.64 9.32 1.19
N GLY A 85 9.01 9.92 2.33
CA GLY A 85 8.37 9.63 3.62
C GLY A 85 6.88 9.96 3.62
N MET A 86 6.51 11.11 3.05
CA MET A 86 5.12 11.50 2.87
C MET A 86 4.38 10.52 1.94
N ALA A 87 4.97 10.17 0.79
CA ALA A 87 4.38 9.22 -0.16
C ALA A 87 4.20 7.83 0.44
N LEU A 88 5.14 7.35 1.26
CA LEU A 88 5.00 6.09 1.99
C LEU A 88 3.89 6.18 3.03
N SER A 89 3.79 7.28 3.76
CA SER A 89 2.71 7.48 4.74
C SER A 89 1.35 7.43 4.06
N ILE A 90 1.20 8.12 2.91
CA ILE A 90 -0.02 8.06 2.08
C ILE A 90 -0.24 6.65 1.53
N TYR A 91 0.80 5.97 1.08
CA TYR A 91 0.71 4.61 0.55
C TYR A 91 0.22 3.64 1.62
N VAL A 92 0.85 3.63 2.80
CA VAL A 92 0.44 2.81 3.95
C VAL A 92 -0.97 3.16 4.36
N ALA A 93 -1.29 4.46 4.52
CA ALA A 93 -2.62 4.93 4.87
C ALA A 93 -3.68 4.47 3.85
N SER A 94 -3.36 4.54 2.55
CA SER A 94 -4.24 4.08 1.48
C SER A 94 -4.44 2.56 1.52
N TYR A 95 -3.40 1.80 1.87
CA TYR A 95 -3.52 0.34 2.03
C TYR A 95 -4.27 -0.06 3.29
N THR A 96 -4.15 0.69 4.38
CA THR A 96 -4.98 0.49 5.58
C THR A 96 -6.43 0.91 5.33
N ALA A 97 -6.65 2.01 4.61
CA ALA A 97 -7.97 2.55 4.27
C ALA A 97 -8.69 1.72 3.19
N LYS A 98 -7.98 0.94 2.37
CA LYS A 98 -8.56 -0.06 1.44
C LYS A 98 -9.41 -1.13 2.13
N ASN A 99 -9.39 -1.21 3.47
CA ASN A 99 -10.34 -1.99 4.24
C ASN A 99 -11.72 -1.31 4.40
N SER A 100 -11.98 -0.19 3.72
CA SER A 100 -13.32 0.39 3.60
C SER A 100 -14.25 -0.64 2.97
N LEU A 101 -15.37 -0.93 3.63
CA LEU A 101 -16.43 -1.78 3.11
C LEU A 101 -16.79 -1.33 1.70
N ASP A 102 -16.40 -2.14 0.71
CA ASP A 102 -16.63 -1.83 -0.69
C ASP A 102 -18.14 -1.62 -0.93
N SER A 103 -18.48 -0.65 -1.76
CA SER A 103 -19.87 -0.30 -2.07
C SER A 103 -20.63 -1.52 -2.61
N ALA A 104 -19.98 -2.42 -3.36
CA ALA A 104 -20.61 -3.66 -3.81
C ALA A 104 -20.91 -4.63 -2.65
N ILE A 105 -19.98 -4.77 -1.69
CA ILE A 105 -20.18 -5.56 -0.46
C ILE A 105 -21.37 -5.00 0.31
N MET A 106 -21.40 -3.68 0.56
CA MET A 106 -22.49 -3.02 1.27
C MET A 106 -23.83 -3.17 0.57
N THR A 107 -23.86 -2.96 -0.75
CA THR A 107 -25.09 -3.11 -1.55
C THR A 107 -25.59 -4.56 -1.53
N SER A 108 -24.69 -5.54 -1.61
CA SER A 108 -25.05 -6.96 -1.54
C SER A 108 -25.58 -7.36 -0.16
N ALA A 109 -25.01 -6.80 0.90
CA ALA A 109 -25.43 -7.01 2.28
C ALA A 109 -26.80 -6.37 2.57
N LEU A 110 -27.04 -5.16 2.04
CA LEU A 110 -28.33 -4.48 2.09
C LEU A 110 -29.41 -5.30 1.37
N LEU A 111 -29.14 -5.75 0.14
CA LEU A 111 -30.07 -6.56 -0.64
C LEU A 111 -30.41 -7.88 0.06
N ALA A 112 -29.41 -8.58 0.61
CA ALA A 112 -29.63 -9.83 1.35
C ALA A 112 -30.49 -9.60 2.60
N SER A 113 -30.24 -8.49 3.30
CA SER A 113 -30.97 -8.15 4.52
C SER A 113 -32.41 -7.74 4.21
N LEU A 114 -32.63 -6.97 3.14
CA LEU A 114 -33.95 -6.58 2.66
C LEU A 114 -34.79 -7.79 2.27
N LYS A 115 -34.23 -8.72 1.49
CA LYS A 115 -34.89 -9.99 1.12
C LYS A 115 -35.28 -10.80 2.36
N SER A 116 -34.49 -10.75 3.42
CA SER A 116 -34.73 -11.52 4.65
C SER A 116 -35.81 -10.93 5.57
N ILE A 117 -36.25 -9.68 5.34
CA ILE A 117 -37.20 -8.96 6.20
C ILE A 117 -38.58 -8.84 5.54
N GLY A 118 -38.66 -9.03 4.21
CA GLY A 118 -39.92 -8.97 3.47
C GLY A 118 -40.27 -7.54 3.06
N ASP A 119 -41.56 -7.19 3.02
CA ASP A 119 -42.02 -5.88 2.51
C ASP A 119 -41.52 -4.72 3.40
N PRO A 120 -40.65 -3.84 2.88
CA PRO A 120 -40.11 -2.68 3.61
C PRO A 120 -41.14 -1.56 3.83
N ARG A 121 -42.43 -1.77 3.49
CA ARG A 121 -43.52 -0.83 3.80
C ARG A 121 -44.25 -1.15 5.10
N LEU A 122 -43.98 -2.32 5.71
CA LEU A 122 -44.56 -2.78 6.97
C LEU A 122 -43.55 -2.67 8.12
N VAL A 123 -42.95 -1.50 8.26
CA VAL A 123 -41.80 -1.26 9.14
C VAL A 123 -42.25 -0.90 10.54
N ASP A 124 -41.89 -1.77 11.49
CA ASP A 124 -41.88 -1.50 12.92
C ASP A 124 -40.42 -1.24 13.37
N GLU A 125 -40.22 -0.55 14.49
CA GLU A 125 -38.89 -0.21 15.02
C GLU A 125 -38.01 -1.46 15.23
N GLY A 126 -38.62 -2.57 15.65
CA GLY A 126 -37.94 -3.86 15.76
C GLY A 126 -37.42 -4.41 14.43
N LYS A 127 -38.15 -4.19 13.33
CA LYS A 127 -37.72 -4.60 11.98
C LYS A 127 -36.62 -3.69 11.43
N CYS A 128 -36.64 -2.39 11.73
CA CYS A 128 -35.53 -1.48 11.42
C CYS A 128 -34.24 -1.94 12.08
N ARG A 129 -34.28 -2.26 13.39
CA ARG A 129 -33.11 -2.74 14.11
C ARG A 129 -32.61 -4.08 13.56
N LEU A 130 -33.53 -4.99 13.22
CA LEU A 130 -33.19 -6.25 12.58
C LEU A 130 -32.53 -6.05 11.20
N PHE A 131 -33.01 -5.10 10.40
CA PHE A 131 -32.43 -4.76 9.10
C PHE A 131 -31.00 -4.25 9.22
N MET A 132 -30.76 -3.31 10.14
CA MET A 132 -29.43 -2.77 10.40
C MET A 132 -28.47 -3.88 10.85
N ASN A 133 -28.88 -4.68 11.84
CA ASN A 133 -28.05 -5.78 12.36
C ASN A 133 -27.73 -6.82 11.29
N LYS A 134 -28.72 -7.25 10.49
CA LYS A 134 -28.48 -8.20 9.40
C LYS A 134 -27.59 -7.61 8.31
N THR A 135 -27.74 -6.33 8.01
CA THR A 135 -26.90 -5.66 6.99
C THR A 135 -25.46 -5.60 7.46
N LEU A 136 -25.22 -5.18 8.70
CA LEU A 136 -23.88 -5.12 9.30
C LEU A 136 -23.24 -6.51 9.38
N ASN A 137 -24.00 -7.53 9.79
CA ASN A 137 -23.51 -8.91 9.86
C ASN A 137 -23.16 -9.45 8.47
N ASN A 138 -24.02 -9.23 7.47
CA ASN A 138 -23.75 -9.66 6.10
C ASN A 138 -22.56 -8.92 5.49
N ALA A 139 -22.44 -7.60 5.74
CA ALA A 139 -21.32 -6.80 5.26
C ALA A 139 -20.00 -7.26 5.88
N SER A 140 -20.01 -7.58 7.18
CA SER A 140 -18.85 -8.10 7.90
C SER A 140 -18.45 -9.50 7.43
N ALA A 141 -19.42 -10.40 7.23
CA ALA A 141 -19.18 -11.76 6.77
C ALA A 141 -18.67 -11.83 5.32
N ARG A 142 -19.07 -10.87 4.48
CA ARG A 142 -18.65 -10.76 3.08
C ARG A 142 -17.38 -9.92 2.91
N ARG A 143 -16.82 -9.37 4.00
CA ARG A 143 -15.59 -8.58 3.95
C ARG A 143 -14.40 -9.49 3.75
N GLU A 144 -13.65 -9.25 2.69
CA GLU A 144 -12.33 -9.88 2.52
C GLU A 144 -11.37 -9.41 3.61
N LEU A 145 -10.60 -10.35 4.17
CA LEU A 145 -9.56 -10.05 5.15
C LEU A 145 -8.20 -10.07 4.45
N SER A 146 -7.32 -9.14 4.83
CA SER A 146 -5.97 -9.13 4.30
C SER A 146 -5.16 -10.32 4.84
N ALA A 147 -4.22 -10.83 4.03
CA ALA A 147 -3.34 -11.92 4.46
C ALA A 147 -2.58 -11.57 5.77
N GLN A 148 -2.25 -10.29 5.97
CA GLN A 148 -1.60 -9.78 7.17
C GLN A 148 -2.52 -9.87 8.40
N GLN A 149 -3.82 -9.55 8.26
CA GLN A 149 -4.79 -9.68 9.34
C GLN A 149 -4.97 -11.15 9.75
N VAL A 150 -5.08 -12.04 8.77
CA VAL A 150 -5.20 -13.49 9.02
C VAL A 150 -3.95 -14.02 9.71
N ALA A 151 -2.76 -13.68 9.20
CA ALA A 151 -1.49 -14.09 9.79
C ALA A 151 -1.34 -13.57 11.24
N ALA A 152 -1.66 -12.29 11.49
CA ALA A 152 -1.61 -11.72 12.84
C ALA A 152 -2.52 -12.48 13.81
N SER A 153 -3.75 -12.81 13.39
CA SER A 153 -4.68 -13.61 14.20
C SER A 153 -4.16 -15.02 14.47
N LEU A 154 -3.63 -15.71 13.45
CA LEU A 154 -3.07 -17.06 13.60
C LEU A 154 -1.83 -17.09 14.51
N LEU A 155 -1.06 -16.01 14.53
CA LEU A 155 0.10 -15.83 15.40
C LEU A 155 -0.26 -15.29 16.80
N GLY A 156 -1.56 -15.16 17.12
CA GLY A 156 -2.02 -14.68 18.43
C GLY A 156 -1.64 -13.22 18.71
N LYS A 157 -1.42 -12.40 17.67
CA LYS A 157 -1.13 -10.98 17.84
C LYS A 157 -2.43 -10.20 18.10
N PRO A 158 -2.41 -9.18 18.97
CA PRO A 158 -3.60 -8.39 19.24
C PRO A 158 -4.02 -7.58 18.00
N SER A 159 -5.32 -7.41 17.82
CA SER A 159 -5.92 -6.68 16.69
C SER A 159 -5.82 -5.15 16.81
N HIS A 160 -5.46 -4.66 17.99
CA HIS A 160 -5.19 -3.25 18.28
C HIS A 160 -4.16 -3.14 19.40
N TYR A 161 -3.43 -2.03 19.44
CA TYR A 161 -2.58 -1.64 20.56
C TYR A 161 -3.07 -0.27 21.02
N THR A 162 -3.46 -0.14 22.28
CA THR A 162 -3.91 1.13 22.85
C THR A 162 -3.52 1.22 24.31
N ASP A 163 -3.17 2.43 24.74
CA ASP A 163 -2.97 2.84 26.13
C ASP A 163 -4.24 3.43 26.76
N ALA A 164 -5.31 3.62 25.96
CA ALA A 164 -6.57 4.21 26.36
C ALA A 164 -7.66 3.16 26.62
N LYS A 165 -8.49 3.38 27.65
CA LYS A 165 -9.70 2.59 27.90
C LYS A 165 -10.91 3.31 27.33
N PHE A 166 -11.53 2.71 26.32
CA PHE A 166 -12.80 3.17 25.77
C PHE A 166 -13.97 2.53 26.52
N ILE A 167 -15.05 3.29 26.71
CA ILE A 167 -16.27 2.82 27.37
C ILE A 167 -17.18 2.21 26.30
N HIS A 168 -17.75 1.04 26.56
CA HIS A 168 -18.71 0.42 25.64
C HIS A 168 -20.01 1.24 25.62
N CYS A 169 -20.32 1.85 24.48
CA CYS A 169 -21.65 2.36 24.20
C CYS A 169 -22.50 1.22 23.63
N TYR A 170 -23.52 0.80 24.38
CA TYR A 170 -24.55 -0.12 23.87
C TYR A 170 -25.63 0.72 23.17
N TRP A 171 -25.98 0.36 21.94
CA TRP A 171 -27.10 0.92 21.17
C TRP A 171 -28.22 -0.11 20.98
#